data_AF-A0A3B0UZ81-F1
#
_entry.id   AF-A0A3B0UZ81-F1
#
_cell.length_a   1.000
_cell.length_b   1.000
_cell.length_c   1.000
_cell.angle_alpha   90.00
_cell.angle_beta   90.00
_cell.angle_gamma   90.00
#
_symmetry.space_group_name_H-M   'P 1'
#
loop_
_entity.id
_entity.type
_entity.pdbx_description
1 polymer ?
#
loop_
_entity_poly.entity_id
_entity_poly.type
_entity_poly.pdbx_seq_one_letter_code
_entity_poly.pdbx_strand_id
1 'polypeptide(L)'
;YLNDKGCPINWEPGGFDFLSPCLQEASLMLKVLPIEDYIVWLDTFLPNFRKNPSQYIEVAEVTDRSDGKLAHLDGLNFSRAWCLYEMGYALKNKKMINLANKHFNYSYNKMDSGEYAGAHWLASFALYAVLKSN
;
A
#
# COMPACT_ATOMS: atom_id res chain seq x y z
N TYR A 1 -3.01 -15.67 11.67
CA TYR A 1 -2.02 -14.59 11.81
C TYR A 1 -0.62 -15.09 12.15
N LEU A 2 -0.30 -15.65 13.34
CA LEU A 2 1.11 -16.04 13.64
C LEU A 2 1.69 -17.11 12.70
N ASN A 3 0.85 -17.99 12.16
CA ASN A 3 1.25 -19.04 11.22
C ASN A 3 1.13 -18.61 9.76
N ASP A 4 0.68 -17.39 9.49
CA ASP A 4 0.43 -16.88 8.14
C ASP A 4 1.78 -16.58 7.50
N LYS A 5 1.98 -17.06 6.27
CA LYS A 5 3.28 -17.07 5.60
C LYS A 5 3.12 -16.99 4.10
N GLY A 6 4.10 -16.38 3.44
CA GLY A 6 4.15 -16.31 1.98
C GLY A 6 2.91 -15.69 1.35
N CYS A 7 2.46 -14.54 1.87
CA CYS A 7 1.33 -13.82 1.31
C CYS A 7 1.56 -13.56 -0.19
N PRO A 8 0.58 -13.87 -1.07
CA PRO A 8 0.77 -13.79 -2.51
C PRO A 8 0.62 -12.34 -3.00
N ILE A 9 1.56 -11.47 -2.61
CA ILE A 9 1.54 -10.04 -2.93
C ILE A 9 1.62 -9.75 -4.44
N ASN A 10 2.02 -10.73 -5.25
CA ASN A 10 2.04 -10.63 -6.71
C ASN A 10 0.68 -10.91 -7.36
N TRP A 11 -0.37 -11.25 -6.60
CA TRP A 11 -1.72 -11.38 -7.12
C TRP A 11 -2.42 -10.00 -7.30
N GLU A 12 -1.87 -8.95 -6.71
CA GLU A 12 -2.31 -7.56 -6.92
C GLU A 12 -1.40 -6.84 -7.94
N PRO A 13 -1.92 -5.91 -8.76
CA PRO A 13 -3.29 -5.40 -8.75
C PRO A 13 -4.28 -6.26 -9.56
N GLY A 14 -5.41 -6.59 -8.94
CA GLY A 14 -6.66 -6.89 -9.62
C GLY A 14 -7.43 -5.61 -9.95
N GLY A 15 -8.22 -5.61 -11.01
CA GLY A 15 -8.96 -4.42 -11.47
C GLY A 15 -10.01 -3.88 -10.48
N PHE A 16 -10.25 -4.55 -9.34
CA PHE A 16 -11.18 -4.12 -8.30
C PHE A 16 -10.48 -3.75 -6.98
N ASP A 17 -9.16 -3.84 -6.93
CA ASP A 17 -8.41 -3.64 -5.70
C ASP A 17 -8.37 -2.15 -5.36
N PHE A 18 -8.86 -1.79 -4.18
CA PHE A 18 -8.66 -0.47 -3.56
C PHE A 18 -7.85 -0.57 -2.25
N LEU A 19 -7.67 -1.77 -1.71
CA LEU A 19 -6.77 -2.07 -0.60
C LEU A 19 -5.75 -3.10 -1.06
N SER A 20 -4.54 -3.04 -0.53
CA SER A 20 -3.53 -4.11 -0.70
C SER A 20 -3.67 -5.12 0.45
N PRO A 21 -4.22 -6.33 0.25
CA PRO A 21 -4.52 -7.23 1.37
C PRO A 21 -3.27 -7.63 2.15
N CYS A 22 -2.18 -7.99 1.44
CA CYS A 22 -0.93 -8.36 2.09
C CYS A 22 -0.32 -7.20 2.88
N LEU A 23 -0.31 -5.98 2.32
CA LEU A 23 0.27 -4.84 3.05
C LEU A 23 -0.64 -4.37 4.20
N GLN A 24 -1.95 -4.50 4.08
CA GLN A 24 -2.89 -4.20 5.16
C GLN A 24 -2.66 -5.14 6.35
N GLU A 25 -2.53 -6.43 6.10
CA GLU A 25 -2.20 -7.40 7.16
C GLU A 25 -0.83 -7.08 7.78
N ALA A 26 0.20 -6.86 6.96
CA ALA A 26 1.53 -6.52 7.46
C ALA A 26 1.52 -5.24 8.33
N SER A 27 0.84 -4.19 7.88
CA SER A 27 0.72 -2.93 8.63
C SER A 27 -0.11 -3.05 9.91
N LEU A 28 -1.13 -3.92 9.91
CA LEU A 28 -1.91 -4.24 11.10
C LEU A 28 -1.05 -5.00 12.12
N MET A 29 -0.30 -6.01 11.67
CA MET A 29 0.50 -6.84 12.55
C MET A 29 1.63 -6.08 13.24
N LEU A 30 2.13 -5.00 12.62
CA LEU A 30 3.04 -4.04 13.26
C LEU A 30 2.46 -3.40 14.54
N LYS A 31 1.14 -3.27 14.63
CA LYS A 31 0.45 -2.67 15.79
C LYS A 31 0.11 -3.70 16.87
N VAL A 32 0.09 -4.99 16.49
CA VAL A 32 -0.32 -6.11 17.36
C VAL A 32 0.87 -6.75 18.04
N LEU A 33 2.00 -6.88 17.33
CA LEU A 33 3.17 -7.59 17.81
C LEU A 33 4.22 -6.63 18.40
N PRO A 34 5.00 -7.07 19.41
CA PRO A 34 6.27 -6.45 19.74
C PRO A 34 7.17 -6.35 18.50
N ILE A 35 8.01 -5.31 18.43
CA ILE A 35 8.78 -5.01 17.21
C ILE A 35 9.75 -6.13 16.82
N GLU A 36 10.33 -6.82 17.80
CA GLU A 36 11.23 -7.95 17.56
C GLU A 36 10.49 -9.13 16.90
N ASP A 37 9.32 -9.48 17.42
CA ASP A 37 8.47 -10.56 16.89
C ASP A 37 7.90 -10.19 15.52
N TYR A 38 7.52 -8.92 15.33
CA TYR A 38 7.02 -8.41 14.06
C TYR A 38 8.04 -8.58 12.93
N ILE A 39 9.33 -8.29 13.18
CA ILE A 39 10.37 -8.42 12.15
C ILE A 39 10.49 -9.88 11.68
N VAL A 40 10.49 -10.83 12.61
CA VAL A 40 10.57 -12.27 12.31
C VAL A 40 9.32 -12.74 11.56
N TRP A 41 8.14 -12.31 12.02
CA TRP A 41 6.88 -12.63 11.38
C TRP A 41 6.81 -12.05 9.96
N LEU A 42 7.18 -10.77 9.76
CA LEU A 42 7.14 -10.10 8.47
C LEU A 42 8.09 -10.76 7.45
N ASP A 43 9.26 -11.21 7.88
CA ASP A 43 10.19 -11.93 6.98
C ASP A 43 9.66 -13.31 6.56
N THR A 44 8.77 -13.91 7.35
CA THR A 44 8.08 -15.16 7.02
C THR A 44 6.84 -14.91 6.17
N PHE A 45 6.10 -13.84 6.47
CA PHE A 45 4.87 -13.43 5.80
C PHE A 45 5.12 -12.86 4.41
N LEU A 46 6.13 -11.99 4.25
CA LEU A 46 6.56 -11.38 2.99
C LEU A 46 8.08 -11.56 2.79
N PRO A 47 8.53 -12.76 2.37
CA PRO A 47 9.94 -13.07 2.22
C PRO A 47 10.69 -12.07 1.33
N ASN A 48 11.82 -11.57 1.83
CA ASN A 48 12.70 -10.59 1.17
C ASN A 48 12.08 -9.21 0.85
N PHE A 49 10.81 -8.97 1.19
CA PHE A 49 10.13 -7.72 0.87
C PHE A 49 10.82 -6.50 1.50
N ARG A 50 11.24 -6.60 2.79
CA ARG A 50 11.96 -5.50 3.45
C ARG A 50 13.25 -5.10 2.74
N LYS A 51 13.91 -6.04 2.08
CA LYS A 51 15.18 -5.79 1.40
C LYS A 51 14.96 -5.01 0.11
N ASN A 52 13.96 -5.39 -0.69
CA ASN A 52 13.68 -4.80 -2.00
C ASN A 52 12.16 -4.74 -2.29
N PRO A 53 11.39 -3.86 -1.63
CA PRO A 53 9.92 -3.87 -1.75
C PRO A 53 9.44 -3.59 -3.18
N SER A 54 10.18 -2.77 -3.93
CA SER A 54 9.88 -2.43 -5.32
C SER A 54 10.06 -3.58 -6.32
N GLN A 55 10.60 -4.73 -5.90
CA GLN A 55 10.65 -5.94 -6.73
C GLN A 55 9.30 -6.68 -6.72
N TYR A 56 8.46 -6.41 -5.71
CA TYR A 56 7.23 -7.16 -5.46
C TYR A 56 5.97 -6.38 -5.81
N ILE A 57 6.02 -5.05 -5.69
CA ILE A 57 4.92 -4.16 -6.02
C ILE A 57 5.43 -2.94 -6.77
N GLU A 58 4.66 -2.55 -7.78
CA GLU A 58 4.86 -1.35 -8.60
C GLU A 58 3.61 -0.49 -8.56
N VAL A 59 3.75 0.78 -8.93
CA VAL A 59 2.64 1.73 -9.00
C VAL A 59 1.54 1.15 -9.90
N ALA A 60 0.31 1.08 -9.38
CA ALA A 60 -0.82 0.63 -10.18
C ALA A 60 -1.24 1.76 -11.13
N GLU A 61 -1.20 1.49 -12.43
CA GLU A 61 -1.57 2.49 -13.44
C GLU A 61 -3.07 2.51 -13.69
N VAL A 62 -3.65 3.72 -13.72
CA VAL A 62 -5.07 3.94 -14.03
C VAL A 62 -5.17 4.53 -15.42
N THR A 63 -5.60 3.71 -16.37
CA THR A 63 -5.73 4.09 -17.79
C THR A 63 -7.05 4.80 -18.11
N ASP A 64 -8.11 4.51 -17.36
CA ASP A 64 -9.42 5.16 -17.47
C ASP A 64 -9.98 5.42 -16.07
N ARG A 65 -10.21 6.70 -15.72
CA ARG A 65 -10.74 7.12 -14.40
C ARG A 65 -12.26 7.22 -14.35
N SER A 66 -12.93 7.15 -15.50
CA SER A 66 -14.38 7.08 -15.58
C SER A 66 -14.89 5.66 -15.33
N ASP A 67 -14.05 4.65 -15.58
CA ASP A 67 -14.32 3.25 -15.21
C ASP A 67 -14.22 3.07 -13.69
N GLY A 68 -15.35 2.70 -13.08
CA GLY A 68 -15.46 2.53 -11.63
C GLY A 68 -14.52 1.47 -11.04
N LYS A 69 -14.11 0.47 -11.82
CA LYS A 69 -13.17 -0.57 -11.37
C LYS A 69 -11.75 -0.05 -11.44
N LEU A 70 -11.36 0.51 -12.59
CA LEU A 70 -10.01 1.04 -12.77
C LEU A 70 -9.71 2.22 -11.84
N ALA A 71 -10.71 3.03 -11.50
CA ALA A 71 -10.61 4.08 -10.49
C ALA A 71 -10.19 3.54 -9.10
N HIS A 72 -10.45 2.26 -8.78
CA HIS A 72 -10.01 1.65 -7.52
C HIS A 72 -8.49 1.62 -7.39
N LEU A 73 -7.73 1.57 -8.50
CA LEU A 73 -6.29 1.46 -8.46
C LEU A 73 -5.59 2.72 -7.91
N ASP A 74 -6.21 3.90 -8.03
CA ASP A 74 -5.75 5.10 -7.31
C ASP A 74 -5.90 4.90 -5.78
N GLY A 75 -6.99 4.26 -5.34
CA GLY A 75 -7.20 3.84 -3.95
C GLY A 75 -6.17 2.82 -3.47
N LEU A 76 -5.88 1.80 -4.30
CA LEU A 76 -4.85 0.80 -4.01
C LEU A 76 -3.49 1.45 -3.82
N ASN A 77 -3.12 2.40 -4.68
CA ASN A 77 -1.87 3.14 -4.53
C ASN A 77 -1.81 3.90 -3.20
N PHE A 78 -2.89 4.58 -2.79
CA PHE A 78 -2.93 5.24 -1.48
C PHE A 78 -2.88 4.24 -0.31
N SER A 79 -3.58 3.11 -0.41
CA SER A 79 -3.51 2.04 0.60
C SER A 79 -2.10 1.47 0.71
N ARG A 80 -1.43 1.21 -0.42
CA ARG A 80 -0.03 0.74 -0.44
C ARG A 80 0.89 1.78 0.18
N ALA A 81 0.72 3.06 -0.18
CA ALA A 81 1.53 4.15 0.36
C ALA A 81 1.40 4.25 1.88
N TRP A 82 0.16 4.25 2.42
CA TRP A 82 -0.10 4.20 3.85
C TRP A 82 0.69 3.06 4.51
N CYS A 83 0.44 1.80 4.11
CA CYS A 83 1.06 0.65 4.77
C CYS A 83 2.59 0.70 4.68
N LEU A 84 3.13 1.12 3.53
CA LEU A 84 4.58 1.28 3.33
C LEU A 84 5.17 2.39 4.22
N TYR A 85 4.45 3.49 4.45
CA TYR A 85 4.90 4.52 5.39
C TYR A 85 4.94 3.99 6.83
N GLU A 86 3.87 3.35 7.30
CA GLU A 86 3.81 2.79 8.67
C GLU A 86 4.97 1.81 8.92
N MET A 87 5.15 0.84 8.02
CA MET A 87 6.25 -0.12 8.13
C MET A 87 7.62 0.55 7.93
N GLY A 88 7.71 1.48 6.97
CA GLY A 88 8.93 2.18 6.63
C GLY A 88 9.49 2.98 7.80
N TYR A 89 8.64 3.71 8.52
CA TYR A 89 9.05 4.48 9.69
C TYR A 89 9.41 3.59 10.88
N ALA A 90 8.57 2.61 11.21
CA ALA A 90 8.83 1.72 12.34
C ALA A 90 10.13 0.91 12.17
N LEU A 91 10.40 0.46 10.93
CA LEU A 91 11.59 -0.32 10.59
C LEU A 91 12.79 0.54 10.16
N LYS A 92 12.65 1.88 10.13
CA LYS A 92 13.64 2.83 9.59
C LYS A 92 14.10 2.47 8.16
N ASN A 93 13.18 1.98 7.33
CA ASN A 93 13.45 1.47 5.98
C ASN A 93 13.14 2.52 4.91
N LYS A 94 14.19 3.23 4.46
CA LYS A 94 14.09 4.25 3.40
C LYS A 94 13.56 3.72 2.06
N LYS A 95 13.77 2.44 1.73
CA LYS A 95 13.27 1.87 0.47
C LYS A 95 11.74 1.78 0.46
N MET A 96 11.14 1.41 1.60
CA MET A 96 9.69 1.41 1.77
C MET A 96 9.12 2.83 1.68
N ILE A 97 9.72 3.79 2.40
CA ILE A 97 9.29 5.20 2.38
C ILE A 97 9.36 5.78 0.96
N ASN A 98 10.46 5.52 0.24
CA ASN A 98 10.62 5.98 -1.15
C ASN A 98 9.59 5.34 -2.09
N LEU A 99 9.25 4.07 -1.88
CA LEU A 99 8.21 3.39 -2.66
C LEU A 99 6.82 3.95 -2.33
N ALA A 100 6.54 4.22 -1.05
CA ALA A 100 5.31 4.86 -0.60
C ALA A 100 5.11 6.21 -1.30
N ASN A 101 6.16 7.04 -1.35
CA ASN A 101 6.15 8.32 -2.06
C ASN A 101 5.79 8.16 -3.55
N LYS A 102 6.28 7.11 -4.23
CA LYS A 102 5.96 6.86 -5.64
C LYS A 102 4.47 6.55 -5.84
N HIS A 103 3.92 5.64 -5.04
CA HIS A 103 2.50 5.29 -5.09
C HIS A 103 1.60 6.49 -4.75
N PHE A 104 1.93 7.21 -3.68
CA PHE A 104 1.19 8.39 -3.25
C PHE A 104 1.17 9.47 -4.34
N ASN A 105 2.35 9.88 -4.82
CA ASN A 105 2.48 10.98 -5.77
C ASN A 105 1.82 10.67 -7.12
N TYR A 106 1.86 9.42 -7.58
CA TYR A 106 1.19 9.04 -8.83
C TYR A 106 -0.31 9.37 -8.78
N SER A 107 -0.97 8.95 -7.71
CA SER A 107 -2.43 9.04 -7.58
C SER A 107 -2.85 10.43 -7.13
N TYR A 108 -2.12 11.03 -6.19
CA TYR A 108 -2.40 12.37 -5.69
C TYR A 108 -2.38 13.43 -6.80
N ASN A 109 -1.42 13.36 -7.72
CA ASN A 109 -1.33 14.31 -8.84
C ASN A 109 -2.44 14.15 -9.89
N LYS A 110 -3.24 13.07 -9.82
CA LYS A 110 -4.23 12.71 -10.85
C LYS A 110 -5.63 12.45 -10.29
N MET A 111 -5.82 12.53 -8.97
CA MET A 111 -7.09 12.17 -8.32
C MET A 111 -8.20 13.18 -8.60
N ASP A 112 -7.87 14.45 -8.85
CA ASP A 112 -8.84 15.49 -9.23
C ASP A 112 -9.13 15.43 -10.73
N SER A 113 -9.77 14.35 -11.15
CA SER A 113 -10.11 14.08 -12.55
C SER A 113 -11.49 14.60 -12.97
N GLY A 114 -12.31 15.06 -12.01
CA GLY A 114 -13.73 15.36 -12.24
C GLY A 114 -14.64 14.12 -12.32
N GLU A 115 -14.07 12.90 -12.33
CA GLU A 115 -14.83 11.66 -12.43
C GLU A 115 -15.39 11.22 -11.08
N TYR A 116 -16.72 11.07 -11.01
CA TYR A 116 -17.39 10.65 -9.77
C TYR A 116 -16.89 9.29 -9.27
N ALA A 117 -16.51 8.39 -10.17
CA ALA A 117 -16.02 7.04 -9.87
C ALA A 117 -14.93 7.01 -8.79
N GLY A 118 -14.05 8.02 -8.75
CA GLY A 118 -13.04 8.19 -7.71
C GLY A 118 -13.28 9.35 -6.74
N ALA A 119 -13.81 10.48 -7.25
CA ALA A 119 -13.77 11.78 -6.55
C ALA A 119 -14.45 11.78 -5.17
N HIS A 120 -15.49 10.96 -4.96
CA HIS A 120 -16.26 10.97 -3.72
C HIS A 120 -15.61 10.21 -2.54
N TRP A 121 -14.58 9.40 -2.79
CA TRP A 121 -13.95 8.58 -1.74
C TRP A 121 -12.43 8.65 -1.72
N LEU A 122 -11.74 8.92 -2.84
CA LEU A 122 -10.28 8.93 -2.92
C LEU A 122 -9.63 9.93 -1.93
N ALA A 123 -10.30 11.04 -1.63
CA ALA A 123 -9.81 12.03 -0.66
C ALA A 123 -9.62 11.43 0.74
N SER A 124 -10.44 10.47 1.14
CA SER A 124 -10.30 9.79 2.44
C SER A 124 -9.05 8.90 2.49
N PHE A 125 -8.75 8.21 1.39
CA PHE A 125 -7.55 7.37 1.26
C PHE A 125 -6.28 8.22 1.20
N ALA A 126 -6.31 9.30 0.41
CA ALA A 126 -5.22 10.25 0.32
C ALA A 126 -4.91 10.88 1.68
N LEU A 127 -5.93 11.34 2.41
CA LEU A 127 -5.77 11.90 3.76
C LEU A 127 -5.12 10.88 4.70
N TYR A 128 -5.56 9.64 4.68
CA TYR A 128 -4.98 8.61 5.54
C TYR A 128 -3.51 8.37 5.21
N ALA A 129 -3.14 8.29 3.93
CA ALA A 129 -1.75 8.17 3.52
C ALA A 129 -0.89 9.38 3.96
N VAL A 130 -1.42 10.60 3.87
CA VAL A 130 -0.76 11.83 4.36
C VAL A 130 -0.53 11.79 5.87
N LEU A 131 -1.52 11.34 6.65
CA LEU A 131 -1.38 11.23 8.11
C LEU A 131 -0.28 10.25 8.51
N LYS A 132 0.10 9.32 7.62
CA LYS A 132 1.16 8.34 7.84
C LYS A 132 2.48 8.72 7.21
N SER A 133 2.52 9.73 6.36
CA SER A 133 3.75 10.13 5.65
C SER A 133 4.71 10.97 6.49
N ASN A 134 4.37 11.29 7.74
CA ASN A 134 5.17 12.10 8.68
C ASN A 134 5.46 11.31 9.96
#